data_AF-A0A1H6U2W3-F1
#
_entry.id   AF-A0A1H6U2W3-F1
#
_cell.length_a   1.000
_cell.length_b   1.000
_cell.length_c   1.000
_cell.angle_alpha   90.00
_cell.angle_beta   90.00
_cell.angle_gamma   90.00
#
_symmetry.space_group_name_H-M   'P 1'
#
loop_
_entity.id
_entity.type
_entity.pdbx_description
1 polymer ?
#
loop_
_entity_poly.entity_id
_entity_poly.type
_entity_poly.pdbx_seq_one_letter_code
_entity_poly.pdbx_strand_id
1 'polypeptide(L)'
;MRLEYVWTQDEYLKANNYHYEVGPDRKRRQVITWVIGGTLIATLLFNIIYNGYNKLDPVPEGFFALIQAIVEQGFEQHYALLIILLIYWFTLRRWLQNKMLGRQFKRSPEQNKRIYWDITDEDLKGWTEGNQPGPVQWSALTRVVRVSEGFLFYQGPMFIWMPNKSIQEDTGADGLAELIQRHVALYDDRSHYALSD
;
A
#
# COMPACT_ATOMS: atom_id res chain seq x y z
N MET A 1 23.98 -15.59 -6.85
CA MET A 1 23.96 -14.13 -6.57
C MET A 1 23.68 -13.97 -5.09
N ARG A 2 24.52 -13.26 -4.35
CA ARG A 2 24.31 -13.05 -2.92
C ARG A 2 23.85 -11.64 -2.63
N LEU A 3 22.84 -11.51 -1.76
CA LEU A 3 22.24 -10.24 -1.37
C LEU A 3 22.25 -10.15 0.15
N GLU A 4 22.51 -8.94 0.64
CA GLU A 4 22.45 -8.65 2.07
C GLU A 4 21.82 -7.28 2.29
N TYR A 5 20.92 -7.20 3.27
CA TYR A 5 20.37 -5.92 3.73
C TYR A 5 19.88 -6.02 5.16
N VAL A 6 19.73 -4.84 5.79
CA VAL A 6 19.18 -4.73 7.14
C VAL A 6 17.68 -4.48 7.05
N TRP A 7 16.90 -5.24 7.82
CA TRP A 7 15.46 -5.06 7.94
C TRP A 7 15.16 -3.88 8.87
N THR A 8 15.29 -2.65 8.35
CA THR A 8 14.99 -1.42 9.10
C THR A 8 13.51 -1.09 9.03
N GLN A 9 13.06 -0.17 9.90
CA GLN A 9 11.68 0.31 9.87
C GLN A 9 11.33 0.96 8.53
N ASP A 10 12.26 1.70 7.93
CA ASP A 10 12.03 2.38 6.66
C ASP A 10 11.85 1.38 5.52
N GLU A 11 12.68 0.33 5.47
CA GLU A 11 12.53 -0.76 4.52
C GLU A 11 11.21 -1.52 4.72
N TYR A 12 10.83 -1.77 5.97
CA TYR A 12 9.55 -2.40 6.29
C TYR A 12 8.36 -1.56 5.82
N LEU A 13 8.38 -0.24 6.05
CA LEU A 13 7.30 0.66 5.62
C LEU A 13 7.26 0.77 4.09
N LYS A 14 8.42 0.87 3.42
CA LYS A 14 8.50 0.84 1.94
C LYS A 14 7.92 -0.45 1.37
N ALA A 15 8.33 -1.60 1.91
CA ALA A 15 7.81 -2.90 1.51
C ALA A 15 6.28 -2.97 1.59
N ASN A 16 5.71 -2.50 2.71
CA ASN A 16 4.26 -2.47 2.91
C ASN A 16 3.55 -1.48 1.99
N ASN A 17 4.14 -0.30 1.75
CA ASN A 17 3.57 0.70 0.84
C ASN A 17 3.56 0.19 -0.60
N TYR A 18 4.66 -0.40 -1.09
CA TYR A 18 4.70 -1.04 -2.39
C TYR A 18 3.69 -2.20 -2.47
N HIS A 19 3.63 -3.07 -1.46
CA HIS A 19 2.61 -4.13 -1.41
C HIS A 19 1.18 -3.56 -1.49
N TYR A 20 0.91 -2.46 -0.80
CA TYR A 20 -0.38 -1.79 -0.82
C TYR A 20 -0.74 -1.22 -2.21
N GLU A 21 0.24 -0.67 -2.92
CA GLU A 21 0.02 0.04 -4.17
C GLU A 21 0.14 -0.84 -5.43
N VAL A 22 0.97 -1.88 -5.42
CA VAL A 22 1.21 -2.75 -6.60
C VAL A 22 0.87 -4.22 -6.37
N GLY A 23 0.54 -4.60 -5.13
CA GLY A 23 0.20 -5.99 -4.78
C GLY A 23 -1.09 -6.52 -5.41
N PRO A 24 -1.34 -7.84 -5.27
CA PRO A 24 -2.44 -8.54 -5.93
C PRO A 24 -3.82 -7.96 -5.60
N ASP A 25 -4.03 -7.55 -4.35
CA ASP A 25 -5.30 -7.00 -3.88
C ASP A 25 -5.51 -5.52 -4.21
N ARG A 26 -4.61 -4.85 -4.95
CA ARG A 26 -4.72 -3.42 -5.28
C ARG A 26 -6.07 -3.08 -5.90
N LYS A 27 -6.51 -3.83 -6.93
CA LYS A 27 -7.79 -3.56 -7.62
C LYS A 27 -8.97 -3.66 -6.65
N ARG A 28 -9.00 -4.72 -5.83
CA ARG A 28 -10.03 -4.92 -4.81
C ARG A 28 -10.04 -3.78 -3.79
N ARG A 29 -8.86 -3.36 -3.30
CA ARG A 29 -8.74 -2.22 -2.38
C ARG A 29 -9.21 -0.91 -3.01
N GLN A 30 -8.86 -0.65 -4.26
CA GLN A 30 -9.32 0.54 -4.98
C GLN A 30 -10.84 0.55 -5.11
N VAL A 31 -11.46 -0.57 -5.50
CA VAL A 31 -12.92 -0.70 -5.57
C VAL A 31 -13.56 -0.44 -4.21
N ILE A 32 -13.07 -1.05 -3.14
CA ILE A 32 -13.58 -0.80 -1.77
C ILE A 32 -13.46 0.68 -1.40
N THR A 33 -12.32 1.31 -1.71
CA THR A 33 -12.10 2.74 -1.48
C THR A 33 -13.10 3.62 -2.22
N TRP A 34 -13.37 3.32 -3.49
CA TRP A 34 -14.35 4.04 -4.29
C TRP A 34 -15.78 3.81 -3.83
N VAL A 35 -16.15 2.58 -3.47
CA VAL A 35 -17.50 2.27 -2.98
C VAL A 35 -17.77 3.01 -1.68
N ILE A 36 -16.87 2.94 -0.70
CA ILE A 36 -17.08 3.60 0.61
C ILE A 36 -17.04 5.11 0.46
N GLY A 37 -16.02 5.64 -0.24
CA GLY A 37 -15.89 7.09 -0.46
C GLY A 37 -17.07 7.65 -1.25
N GLY A 38 -17.48 6.97 -2.32
CA GLY A 38 -18.65 7.32 -3.13
C GLY A 38 -19.95 7.26 -2.34
N THR A 39 -20.12 6.26 -1.48
CA THR A 39 -21.32 6.15 -0.62
C THR A 39 -21.40 7.29 0.38
N LEU A 40 -20.27 7.65 1.02
CA LEU A 40 -20.21 8.77 1.96
C LEU A 40 -20.53 10.11 1.26
N ILE A 41 -19.93 10.35 0.09
CA ILE A 41 -20.20 11.56 -0.72
C ILE A 41 -21.66 11.60 -1.17
N ALA A 42 -22.18 10.49 -1.71
CA ALA A 42 -23.57 10.41 -2.16
C ALA A 42 -24.55 10.65 -1.02
N THR A 43 -24.29 10.09 0.17
CA THR A 43 -25.11 10.30 1.37
C THR A 43 -25.09 11.76 1.81
N LEU A 44 -23.91 12.40 1.77
CA LEU A 44 -23.76 13.81 2.10
C LEU A 44 -24.52 14.70 1.11
N LEU A 45 -24.33 14.49 -0.19
CA LEU A 45 -25.01 15.24 -1.25
C LEU A 45 -26.52 15.03 -1.21
N PHE A 46 -26.97 13.78 -1.00
CA PHE A 46 -28.39 13.49 -0.87
C PHE A 46 -29.01 14.23 0.31
N ASN A 47 -28.36 14.24 1.48
CA ASN A 47 -28.87 15.00 2.61
C ASN A 47 -28.86 16.51 2.36
N ILE A 48 -27.81 17.04 1.73
CA ILE A 48 -27.73 18.47 1.37
C ILE A 48 -28.85 18.86 0.41
N ILE A 49 -29.08 18.07 -0.64
CA ILE A 49 -30.13 18.34 -1.63
C ILE A 49 -31.50 18.15 -0.97
N TYR A 50 -31.77 16.99 -0.37
CA TYR A 50 -33.07 16.68 0.19
C TYR A 50 -33.46 17.64 1.33
N ASN A 51 -32.57 17.89 2.28
CA ASN A 51 -32.87 18.78 3.41
C ASN A 51 -32.76 20.25 3.02
N GLY A 52 -31.81 20.62 2.16
CA GLY A 52 -31.63 21.99 1.68
C GLY A 52 -32.83 22.44 0.85
N TYR A 53 -33.28 21.66 -0.13
CA TYR A 53 -34.48 22.01 -0.92
C TYR A 53 -35.76 22.04 -0.09
N ASN A 54 -35.91 21.15 0.88
CA ASN A 54 -37.15 21.08 1.67
C ASN A 54 -37.22 22.11 2.80
N LYS A 55 -36.07 22.67 3.24
CA LYS A 55 -36.02 23.59 4.38
C LYS A 55 -35.56 25.01 4.05
N LEU A 56 -35.00 25.25 2.86
CA LEU A 56 -34.57 26.58 2.42
C LEU A 56 -35.56 27.09 1.37
N ASP A 57 -36.40 28.03 1.79
CA ASP A 57 -37.30 28.75 0.90
C ASP A 57 -37.03 30.26 1.09
N PRO A 58 -36.52 30.98 0.08
CA PRO A 58 -36.17 30.53 -1.28
C PRO A 58 -34.87 29.70 -1.34
N VAL A 59 -34.77 28.84 -2.37
CA VAL A 59 -33.53 28.09 -2.68
C VAL A 59 -32.45 29.06 -3.13
N PRO A 60 -31.26 29.08 -2.51
CA PRO A 60 -30.19 30.01 -2.89
C PRO A 60 -29.70 29.77 -4.32
N GLU A 61 -29.54 30.83 -5.10
CA GLU A 61 -28.93 30.76 -6.43
C GLU A 61 -27.41 30.60 -6.32
N GLY A 62 -26.91 29.41 -6.62
CA GLY A 62 -25.48 29.11 -6.69
C GLY A 62 -24.93 28.30 -5.52
N PHE A 63 -23.86 27.54 -5.80
CA PHE A 63 -23.27 26.57 -4.88
C PHE A 63 -22.83 27.20 -3.54
N PHE A 64 -22.15 28.34 -3.57
CA PHE A 64 -21.66 28.98 -2.35
C PHE A 64 -22.78 29.51 -1.45
N ALA A 65 -23.84 30.07 -2.04
CA ALA A 65 -25.01 30.54 -1.31
C ALA A 65 -25.77 29.38 -0.66
N LEU A 66 -25.86 28.23 -1.34
CA LEU A 66 -26.40 27.00 -0.78
C LEU A 66 -25.59 26.50 0.42
N ILE A 67 -24.26 26.47 0.31
CA ILE A 67 -23.39 26.06 1.43
C ILE A 67 -23.54 27.00 2.63
N GLN A 68 -23.57 28.32 2.40
CA GLN A 68 -23.76 29.30 3.46
C GLN A 68 -25.11 29.13 4.16
N ALA A 69 -26.20 28.98 3.41
CA ALA A 69 -27.53 28.78 3.96
C ALA A 69 -27.64 27.50 4.82
N ILE A 70 -26.95 26.42 4.42
CA ILE A 70 -26.88 25.18 5.21
C ILE A 70 -26.10 25.38 6.51
N VAL A 71 -25.02 26.17 6.48
CA VAL A 71 -24.24 26.51 7.68
C VAL A 71 -25.08 27.35 8.64
N GLU A 72 -25.83 28.34 8.11
CA GLU A 72 -26.70 29.22 8.89
C GLU A 72 -27.92 28.50 9.47
N GLN A 73 -28.46 27.51 8.77
CA GLN A 73 -29.60 26.69 9.21
C GLN A 73 -29.26 25.78 10.41
N GLY A 74 -27.99 25.68 10.78
CA GLY A 74 -27.51 24.81 11.84
C GLY A 74 -26.94 23.53 11.23
N PHE A 75 -25.63 23.40 11.36
CA PHE A 75 -24.92 22.20 10.92
C PHE A 75 -25.30 21.03 11.82
N GLU A 76 -26.29 20.26 11.38
CA GLU A 76 -26.75 19.07 12.09
C GLU A 76 -25.58 18.11 12.36
N GLN A 77 -25.59 17.47 13.53
CA GLN A 77 -24.48 16.63 14.01
C GLN A 77 -24.09 15.52 13.01
N HIS A 78 -25.03 15.05 12.20
CA HIS A 78 -24.78 14.03 11.19
C HIS A 78 -23.92 14.51 10.01
N TYR A 79 -24.00 15.79 9.61
CA TYR A 79 -23.11 16.34 8.58
C TYR A 79 -21.66 16.38 9.06
N ALA A 80 -21.44 16.76 10.33
CA ALA A 80 -20.13 16.75 10.93
C ALA A 80 -19.51 15.36 10.92
N LEU A 81 -20.29 14.34 11.31
CA LEU A 81 -19.85 12.95 11.28
C LEU A 81 -19.48 12.49 9.88
N LEU A 82 -20.29 12.79 8.86
CA LEU A 82 -20.00 12.42 7.47
C LEU A 82 -18.71 13.07 6.94
N ILE A 83 -18.51 14.36 7.23
CA ILE A 83 -17.29 15.07 6.84
C ILE A 83 -16.07 14.49 7.57
N ILE A 84 -16.17 14.24 8.88
CA ILE A 84 -15.09 13.61 9.65
C ILE A 84 -14.76 12.22 9.08
N LEU A 85 -15.76 11.42 8.72
CA LEU A 85 -15.57 10.11 8.11
C LEU A 85 -14.92 10.21 6.73
N LEU A 86 -15.28 11.20 5.91
CA LEU A 86 -14.65 11.46 4.63
C LEU A 86 -13.17 11.84 4.80
N ILE A 87 -12.88 12.78 5.71
CA ILE A 87 -11.49 13.16 6.03
C ILE A 87 -10.73 11.93 6.52
N TYR A 88 -11.31 11.17 7.46
CA TYR A 88 -10.71 9.94 7.96
C TYR A 88 -10.39 8.96 6.82
N TRP A 89 -11.35 8.74 5.92
CA TRP A 89 -11.23 7.76 4.84
C TRP A 89 -10.15 8.12 3.83
N PHE A 90 -10.09 9.39 3.42
CA PHE A 90 -9.21 9.84 2.34
C PHE A 90 -7.83 10.27 2.83
N THR A 91 -7.68 10.77 4.06
CA THR A 91 -6.38 11.29 4.55
C THR A 91 -5.85 10.50 5.74
N LEU A 92 -6.64 10.35 6.81
CA LEU A 92 -6.12 9.85 8.09
C LEU A 92 -5.82 8.35 8.06
N ARG A 93 -6.55 7.58 7.24
CA ARG A 93 -6.40 6.13 7.13
C ARG A 93 -4.98 5.69 6.77
N ARG A 94 -4.38 6.28 5.73
CA ARG A 94 -3.02 5.91 5.27
C ARG A 94 -1.98 6.23 6.35
N TRP A 95 -2.10 7.40 6.98
CA TRP A 95 -1.22 7.80 8.07
C TRP A 95 -1.33 6.86 9.28
N LEU A 96 -2.55 6.50 9.69
CA LEU A 96 -2.79 5.56 10.79
C LEU A 96 -2.21 4.17 10.49
N GLN A 97 -2.40 3.66 9.27
CA GLN A 97 -1.85 2.38 8.84
C GLN A 97 -0.32 2.38 8.96
N ASN A 98 0.36 3.38 8.40
CA ASN A 98 1.82 3.48 8.47
C ASN A 98 2.32 3.59 9.91
N LYS A 99 1.61 4.37 10.75
CA LYS A 99 1.94 4.50 12.18
C LYS A 99 1.74 3.19 12.95
N MET A 100 0.69 2.43 12.65
CA MET A 100 0.44 1.12 13.27
C MET A 100 1.46 0.08 12.83
N LEU A 101 1.77 0.01 11.53
CA LEU A 101 2.78 -0.88 10.96
C LEU A 101 4.16 -0.60 11.57
N GLY A 102 4.56 0.68 11.65
CA GLY A 102 5.82 1.06 12.30
C GLY A 102 5.87 0.65 13.78
N ARG A 103 4.76 0.76 14.52
CA ARG A 103 4.67 0.30 15.91
C ARG A 103 4.75 -1.21 16.05
N GLN A 104 4.11 -1.96 15.15
CA GLN A 104 4.18 -3.41 15.13
C GLN A 104 5.60 -3.87 14.82
N PHE A 105 6.26 -3.22 13.86
CA PHE A 105 7.63 -3.53 13.50
C PHE A 105 8.62 -3.32 14.63
N LYS A 106 8.49 -2.21 15.38
CA LYS A 106 9.31 -1.94 16.58
C LYS A 106 9.17 -2.98 17.70
N ARG A 107 8.13 -3.81 17.65
CA ARG A 107 7.91 -4.90 18.60
C ARG A 107 8.33 -6.26 18.02
N SER A 108 8.69 -6.31 16.74
CA SER A 108 9.07 -7.54 16.07
C SER A 108 10.47 -7.98 16.49
N PRO A 109 10.70 -9.27 16.77
CA PRO A 109 12.04 -9.79 17.01
C PRO A 109 12.93 -9.69 15.76
N GLU A 110 12.36 -9.49 14.57
CA GLU A 110 13.09 -9.36 13.31
C GLU A 110 13.57 -7.93 13.02
N GLN A 111 13.33 -6.98 13.93
CA GLN A 111 13.75 -5.60 13.77
C GLN A 111 15.28 -5.48 13.71
N ASN A 112 15.78 -4.74 12.72
CA ASN A 112 17.20 -4.42 12.53
C ASN A 112 18.11 -5.65 12.35
N LYS A 113 17.55 -6.83 12.10
CA LYS A 113 18.34 -8.01 11.75
C LYS A 113 18.79 -7.94 10.30
N ARG A 114 19.94 -8.55 10.01
CA ARG A 114 20.41 -8.76 8.64
C ARG A 114 19.65 -9.89 7.97
N ILE A 115 19.22 -9.66 6.74
CA ILE A 115 18.61 -10.66 5.87
C ILE A 115 19.61 -10.96 4.76
N TYR A 116 19.83 -12.25 4.56
CA TYR A 116 20.73 -12.79 3.56
C TYR A 116 19.93 -13.57 2.53
N TRP A 117 20.30 -13.42 1.26
CA TRP A 117 19.80 -14.24 0.18
C TRP A 117 20.94 -14.80 -0.65
N ASP A 118 20.80 -16.06 -1.05
CA ASP A 118 21.61 -16.67 -2.10
C ASP A 118 20.66 -17.16 -3.20
N ILE A 119 20.75 -16.53 -4.37
CA ILE A 119 19.88 -16.75 -5.51
C ILE A 119 20.71 -17.42 -6.61
N THR A 120 20.40 -18.66 -6.93
CA THR A 120 20.96 -19.37 -8.08
C THR A 120 19.86 -19.69 -9.07
N ASP A 121 20.22 -20.17 -10.25
CA ASP A 121 19.25 -20.59 -11.26
C ASP A 121 18.43 -21.82 -10.79
N GLU A 122 18.97 -22.60 -9.85
CA GLU A 122 18.33 -23.82 -9.35
C GLU A 122 17.59 -23.60 -8.03
N ASP A 123 18.09 -22.71 -7.16
CA ASP A 123 17.61 -22.58 -5.79
C ASP A 123 17.61 -21.13 -5.31
N LEU A 124 16.67 -20.82 -4.43
CA LEU A 124 16.57 -19.52 -3.77
C LEU A 124 16.64 -19.77 -2.26
N LYS A 125 17.68 -19.27 -1.60
CA LYS A 125 17.88 -19.46 -0.17
C LYS A 125 17.81 -18.13 0.54
N GLY A 126 16.94 -18.01 1.53
CA GLY A 126 16.81 -16.82 2.37
C GLY A 126 16.97 -17.19 3.84
N TRP A 127 17.69 -16.36 4.60
CA TRP A 127 17.73 -16.48 6.05
C TRP A 127 17.93 -15.13 6.72
N THR A 128 17.39 -15.03 7.94
CA THR A 128 17.68 -13.91 8.83
C THR A 128 18.87 -14.26 9.72
N GLU A 129 19.58 -13.23 10.17
CA GLU A 129 20.59 -13.31 11.23
C GLU A 129 20.13 -14.16 12.42
N GLY A 130 20.92 -15.20 12.74
CA GLY A 130 20.63 -16.16 13.80
C GLY A 130 19.80 -17.38 13.37
N ASN A 131 19.29 -17.42 12.14
CA ASN A 131 18.56 -18.57 11.59
C ASN A 131 19.36 -19.30 10.52
N GLN A 132 19.08 -20.59 10.31
CA GLN A 132 19.68 -21.37 9.23
C GLN A 132 19.02 -21.06 7.87
N PRO A 133 19.76 -21.22 6.76
CA PRO A 133 19.22 -21.14 5.40
C PRO A 133 18.01 -22.06 5.21
N GLY A 134 16.83 -21.46 5.01
CA GLY A 134 15.65 -22.19 4.58
C GLY A 134 15.63 -22.27 3.05
N PRO A 135 15.42 -23.46 2.45
CA PRO A 135 15.22 -23.56 1.01
C PRO A 135 13.88 -22.91 0.65
N VAL A 136 13.93 -21.89 -0.19
CA VAL A 136 12.77 -21.27 -0.82
C VAL A 136 12.78 -21.69 -2.28
N GLN A 137 11.94 -22.65 -2.66
CA GLN A 137 11.93 -23.07 -4.06
C GLN A 137 11.29 -22.01 -4.95
N TRP A 138 11.81 -21.86 -6.18
CA TRP A 138 11.20 -21.02 -7.22
C TRP A 138 9.72 -21.34 -7.44
N SER A 139 9.34 -22.62 -7.35
CA SER A 139 7.96 -23.10 -7.47
C SER A 139 7.01 -22.56 -6.39
N ALA A 140 7.52 -22.14 -5.24
CA ALA A 140 6.70 -21.54 -4.18
C ALA A 140 6.31 -20.08 -4.51
N LEU A 141 7.00 -19.45 -5.45
CA LEU A 141 6.73 -18.08 -5.87
C LEU A 141 5.56 -18.04 -6.85
N THR A 142 4.47 -17.47 -6.38
CA THR A 142 3.24 -17.28 -7.17
C THR A 142 3.33 -16.08 -8.09
N ARG A 143 4.02 -15.01 -7.68
CA ARG A 143 4.13 -13.75 -8.41
C ARG A 143 5.37 -12.98 -7.96
N VAL A 144 5.99 -12.24 -8.88
CA VAL A 144 6.99 -11.22 -8.55
C VAL A 144 6.62 -9.90 -9.19
N VAL A 145 6.78 -8.82 -8.44
CA VAL A 145 6.58 -7.44 -8.94
C VAL A 145 7.88 -6.68 -8.76
N ARG A 146 8.45 -6.20 -9.86
CA ARG A 146 9.60 -5.29 -9.84
C ARG A 146 9.11 -3.86 -9.67
N VAL A 147 9.74 -3.10 -8.78
CA VAL A 147 9.49 -1.65 -8.56
C VAL A 147 10.82 -0.90 -8.63
N SER A 148 10.78 0.43 -8.63
CA SER A 148 11.99 1.26 -8.77
C SER A 148 13.06 0.96 -7.72
N GLU A 149 12.65 0.66 -6.50
CA GLU A 149 13.53 0.45 -5.36
C GLU A 149 13.79 -1.03 -5.01
N GLY A 150 13.20 -1.99 -5.70
CA GLY A 150 13.34 -3.40 -5.34
C GLY A 150 12.37 -4.36 -6.01
N PHE A 151 12.23 -5.54 -5.41
CA PHE A 151 11.38 -6.62 -5.85
C PHE A 151 10.47 -7.08 -4.71
N LEU A 152 9.21 -7.33 -5.04
CA LEU A 152 8.22 -7.96 -4.17
C LEU A 152 7.94 -9.37 -4.65
N PHE A 153 8.34 -10.36 -3.87
CA PHE A 153 8.08 -11.78 -4.10
C PHE A 153 6.84 -12.20 -3.34
N TYR A 154 5.94 -12.95 -3.97
CA TYR A 154 4.70 -13.42 -3.37
C TYR A 154 4.65 -14.93 -3.27
N GLN A 155 4.38 -15.44 -2.07
CA GLN A 155 4.20 -16.86 -1.75
C GLN A 155 2.81 -17.03 -1.12
N GLY A 156 1.80 -17.20 -1.97
CA GLY A 156 0.40 -17.20 -1.52
C GLY A 156 0.05 -15.87 -0.82
N PRO A 157 -0.34 -15.89 0.47
CA PRO A 157 -0.69 -14.67 1.21
C PRO A 157 0.52 -13.88 1.73
N MET A 158 1.71 -14.50 1.75
CA MET A 158 2.93 -13.87 2.25
C MET A 158 3.65 -13.13 1.13
N PHE A 159 4.33 -12.05 1.48
CA PHE A 159 5.23 -11.36 0.57
C PHE A 159 6.60 -11.13 1.21
N ILE A 160 7.62 -11.04 0.36
CA ILE A 160 9.00 -10.82 0.73
C ILE A 160 9.50 -9.62 -0.08
N TRP A 161 10.11 -8.67 0.60
CA TRP A 161 10.70 -7.47 -0.01
C TRP A 161 12.20 -7.62 -0.13
N MET A 162 12.71 -7.30 -1.30
CA MET A 162 14.13 -7.33 -1.63
C MET A 162 14.53 -6.00 -2.27
N PRO A 163 15.24 -5.13 -1.54
CA PRO A 163 15.58 -3.81 -2.07
C PRO A 163 16.74 -3.89 -3.07
N ASN A 164 16.73 -3.04 -4.09
CA ASN A 164 17.78 -2.98 -5.12
C ASN A 164 19.16 -2.70 -4.53
N LYS A 165 19.22 -1.93 -3.43
CA LYS A 165 20.46 -1.66 -2.69
C LYS A 165 21.12 -2.90 -2.08
N SER A 166 20.40 -4.03 -2.00
CA SER A 166 20.94 -5.31 -1.53
C SER A 166 21.65 -6.09 -2.64
N ILE A 167 21.48 -5.67 -3.90
CA ILE A 167 22.04 -6.32 -5.08
C ILE A 167 23.46 -5.85 -5.30
N GLN A 168 24.39 -6.80 -5.39
CA GLN A 168 25.79 -6.53 -5.70
C GLN A 168 25.90 -5.89 -7.10
N GLU A 169 26.73 -4.85 -7.21
CA GLU A 169 26.86 -4.03 -8.42
C GLU A 169 27.17 -4.86 -9.68
N ASP A 170 27.96 -5.93 -9.54
CA ASP A 170 28.42 -6.76 -10.67
C ASP A 170 27.29 -7.48 -11.42
N THR A 171 26.12 -7.66 -10.80
CA THR A 171 25.02 -8.41 -11.42
C THR A 171 23.87 -7.51 -11.88
N GLY A 172 23.74 -6.32 -11.29
CA GLY A 172 22.69 -5.36 -11.59
C GLY A 172 21.27 -5.83 -11.26
N ALA A 173 20.35 -4.88 -11.09
CA ALA A 173 18.93 -5.21 -10.88
C ALA A 173 18.29 -5.86 -12.12
N ASP A 174 18.80 -5.56 -13.32
CA ASP A 174 18.29 -6.12 -14.57
C ASP A 174 18.66 -7.61 -14.74
N GLY A 175 19.89 -8.01 -14.39
CA GLY A 175 20.29 -9.42 -14.44
C GLY A 175 19.48 -10.29 -13.49
N LEU A 176 19.12 -9.77 -12.31
CA LEU A 176 18.21 -10.45 -11.40
C LEU A 176 16.78 -10.52 -11.96
N ALA A 177 16.29 -9.46 -12.61
CA ALA A 177 14.98 -9.46 -13.24
C ALA A 177 14.86 -10.51 -14.35
N GLU A 178 15.88 -10.63 -15.21
CA GLU A 178 15.94 -11.66 -16.25
C GLU A 178 15.93 -13.08 -15.65
N LEU A 179 16.69 -13.31 -14.58
CA LEU A 179 16.69 -14.58 -13.86
C LEU A 179 15.29 -14.93 -13.34
N ILE A 180 14.63 -13.99 -12.67
CA ILE A 180 13.30 -14.19 -12.09
C ILE A 180 12.25 -14.47 -13.17
N GLN A 181 12.31 -13.76 -14.29
CA GLN A 181 11.36 -13.93 -15.41
C GLN A 181 11.38 -15.34 -15.98
N ARG A 182 12.52 -16.04 -15.93
CA ARG A 182 12.63 -17.43 -16.42
C ARG A 182 11.95 -18.45 -15.50
N HIS A 183 11.82 -18.14 -14.21
CA HIS A 183 11.34 -19.08 -13.20
C HIS A 183 9.92 -18.79 -12.71
N VAL A 184 9.45 -17.54 -12.80
CA VAL A 184 8.16 -17.13 -12.25
C VAL A 184 7.16 -16.81 -13.37
N ALA A 185 6.02 -17.52 -13.37
CA ALA A 185 4.99 -17.36 -14.39
C ALA A 185 4.32 -15.97 -14.38
N LEU A 186 4.13 -15.37 -13.21
CA LEU A 186 3.52 -14.05 -13.05
C LEU A 186 4.57 -13.02 -12.64
N TYR A 187 5.26 -12.47 -13.63
CA TYR A 187 6.18 -11.34 -13.45
C TYR A 187 5.53 -10.04 -13.94
N ASP A 188 5.55 -8.99 -13.11
CA ASP A 188 4.98 -7.66 -13.40
C ASP A 188 6.10 -6.62 -13.25
N ASP A 189 6.56 -6.06 -14.37
CA ASP A 189 7.57 -5.01 -14.37
C ASP A 189 6.96 -3.63 -14.16
N ARG A 190 7.27 -3.03 -13.01
CA ARG A 190 6.91 -1.65 -12.68
C ARG A 190 8.14 -0.90 -12.18
N SER A 191 9.29 -1.16 -12.76
CA SER A 191 10.54 -0.45 -12.46
C SER A 191 10.43 1.08 -12.52
N HIS A 192 9.51 1.63 -13.32
CA HIS A 192 9.23 3.07 -13.37
C HIS A 192 8.36 3.60 -12.20
N TYR A 193 7.75 2.71 -11.42
CA TYR A 193 6.86 3.08 -10.32
C TYR A 193 7.68 3.35 -9.06
N ALA A 194 7.69 4.61 -8.64
CA ALA A 194 8.20 5.05 -7.34
C ALA A 194 7.04 5.41 -6.41
N LEU A 195 7.24 5.21 -5.11
CA LEU A 195 6.31 5.75 -4.11
C LEU A 195 6.27 7.28 -4.24
N SER A 196 5.07 7.86 -4.22
CA SER A 196 4.92 9.30 -4.07
C SER A 196 5.32 9.69 -2.64
N ASP A 197 6.32 10.57 -2.52
CA ASP A 197 6.73 11.18 -1.24
C ASP A 197 5.58 11.93 -0.54
#